data_AF-A0A8T5N703-F1
#
_entry.id   AF-A0A8T5N703-F1
#
_cell.length_a   1.000
_cell.length_b   1.000
_cell.length_c   1.000
_cell.angle_alpha   90.00
_cell.angle_beta   90.00
_cell.angle_gamma   90.00
#
_symmetry.space_group_name_H-M   'P 1'
#
loop_
_entity.id
_entity.type
_entity.pdbx_description
1 polymer ?
#
loop_
_entity_poly.entity_id
_entity_poly.type
_entity_poly.pdbx_seq_one_letter_code
_entity_poly.pdbx_strand_id
1 'polypeptide(L)' 'MSSEGYALFNLHNLPIDLSIVGTAHSHPPGSQPRPSEQDIKQFSQYGQVQIIIGHPYTMDSWKAYSRDGQEIHLDVV' A
#
# COMPACT_ATOMS: atom_id res chain seq x y z
N MET A 1 23.13 6.63 -6.27
CA MET A 1 22.74 7.25 -4.98
C MET A 1 21.98 6.17 -4.23
N SER A 2 22.48 5.75 -3.08
CA SER A 2 22.01 4.58 -2.31
C SER A 2 20.58 4.80 -1.81
N SER A 3 19.68 3.86 -2.13
CA SER A 3 18.33 3.81 -1.58
C SER A 3 18.38 3.17 -0.18
N GLU A 4 18.70 3.96 0.84
CA GLU A 4 18.39 3.57 2.22
C GLU A 4 16.89 3.71 2.46
N GLY A 5 16.21 2.60 2.80
CA GLY A 5 14.85 2.63 3.34
C GLY A 5 13.72 2.02 2.50
N TYR A 6 13.98 1.47 1.31
CA TYR A 6 12.93 0.76 0.54
C TYR A 6 13.17 -0.76 0.56
N ALA A 7 12.24 -1.51 1.15
CA ALA A 7 12.12 -2.93 0.89
C ALA A 7 11.43 -3.11 -0.47
N LEU A 8 12.22 -3.35 -1.51
CA LEU A 8 11.68 -3.70 -2.83
C LEU A 8 11.21 -5.16 -2.80
N PHE A 9 9.93 -5.38 -2.49
CA PHE A 9 9.30 -6.68 -2.70
C PHE A 9 8.91 -6.78 -4.17
N ASN A 10 9.68 -7.52 -4.97
CA ASN A 10 9.40 -7.68 -6.40
C ASN A 10 8.28 -8.71 -6.60
N LEU A 11 7.03 -8.26 -6.40
CA LEU A 11 5.82 -9.06 -6.52
C LEU A 11 5.58 -9.53 -7.97
N HIS A 12 6.16 -8.89 -9.00
CA HIS A 12 5.97 -9.27 -10.41
C HIS A 12 6.56 -10.63 -10.76
N ASN A 13 7.53 -11.11 -9.97
CA ASN A 13 8.21 -12.40 -10.20
C ASN A 13 7.61 -13.55 -9.39
N LEU A 14 6.60 -13.29 -8.56
CA LEU A 14 5.90 -14.34 -7.84
C LEU A 14 4.84 -14.96 -8.77
N PRO A 15 4.67 -16.30 -8.73
CA PRO A 15 3.49 -16.90 -9.35
C PRO A 15 2.22 -16.26 -8.77
N ILE A 16 1.13 -16.27 -9.55
CA ILE A 16 -0.16 -15.75 -9.09
C ILE A 16 -0.56 -16.51 -7.82
N ASP A 17 -0.39 -15.85 -6.67
CA ASP A 17 -0.71 -16.39 -5.37
C ASP A 17 -2.03 -15.76 -4.89
N LEU A 18 -3.10 -16.53 -5.00
CA LEU A 18 -4.45 -16.09 -4.62
C LEU A 18 -4.62 -15.90 -3.11
N SER A 19 -3.64 -16.32 -2.30
CA SER A 19 -3.61 -15.98 -0.87
C SER A 19 -3.19 -14.53 -0.62
N ILE A 20 -2.61 -13.84 -1.61
CA ILE A 20 -2.27 -12.42 -1.52
C ILE A 20 -3.55 -11.58 -1.67
N VAL A 21 -4.03 -11.07 -0.53
CA VAL A 21 -5.22 -10.24 -0.46
C VAL A 21 -4.95 -8.75 -0.73
N GLY A 22 -3.68 -8.33 -0.74
CA GLY A 22 -3.34 -6.91 -0.80
C GLY A 22 -1.87 -6.57 -0.62
N THR A 23 -1.59 -5.27 -0.54
CA THR A 23 -0.27 -4.70 -0.24
C THR A 23 -0.35 -3.72 0.93
N ALA A 24 0.77 -3.49 1.60
CA ALA A 24 0.90 -2.44 2.60
C ALA A 24 2.25 -1.73 2.44
N HIS A 25 2.26 -0.40 2.45
CA HIS A 25 3.48 0.40 2.39
C HIS A 25 3.34 1.72 3.17
N SER A 26 4.47 2.38 3.41
CA SER A 26 4.52 3.65 4.15
C SER A 26 4.88 4.83 3.27
N HIS A 27 4.25 5.97 3.51
CA HIS A 27 4.66 7.26 2.97
C HIS A 27 5.61 7.97 3.95
N PRO A 28 6.59 8.73 3.44
CA PRO A 28 7.49 9.52 4.28
C PRO A 28 6.75 10.67 4.98
N PRO A 29 7.32 11.25 6.05
CA PRO A 29 6.75 12.42 6.71
C PRO A 29 6.52 13.58 5.73
N GLY A 30 5.42 14.30 5.91
CA GLY A 30 5.00 15.38 5.00
C GLY A 30 4.15 14.93 3.81
N SER A 31 4.00 13.62 3.59
CA SER A 31 3.10 13.06 2.59
C SER A 31 1.82 12.52 3.24
N GLN A 32 0.67 12.79 2.60
CA GLN A 32 -0.59 12.19 3.03
C GLN A 32 -0.61 10.70 2.70
N PRO A 33 -1.26 9.85 3.51
CA PRO A 33 -1.44 8.42 3.22
C PRO A 33 -2.51 8.21 2.14
N ARG A 34 -2.34 8.85 0.98
CA ARG A 34 -3.23 8.79 -0.18
C ARG A 34 -2.45 8.24 -1.37
N PRO A 35 -3.00 7.30 -2.15
CA PRO A 35 -2.30 6.75 -3.31
C PRO A 35 -2.07 7.83 -4.38
N SER A 36 -0.88 7.81 -4.97
CA SER A 36 -0.58 8.50 -6.22
C SER A 36 -1.17 7.73 -7.41
N GLU A 37 -1.20 8.37 -8.58
CA GLU A 37 -1.61 7.67 -9.82
C GLU A 37 -0.70 6.48 -10.15
N GLN A 38 0.58 6.56 -9.79
CA GLN A 38 1.53 5.46 -10.00
C GLN A 38 1.22 4.29 -9.07
N ASP A 39 0.86 4.58 -7.83
CA ASP A 39 0.45 3.58 -6.85
C ASP A 39 -0.76 2.80 -7.38
N ILE A 40 -1.83 3.50 -7.80
CA ILE A 40 -3.05 2.88 -8.34
C ILE A 40 -2.73 1.94 -9.53
N LYS A 41 -1.86 2.37 -10.45
CA LYS A 41 -1.47 1.56 -11.60
C LYS A 41 -0.74 0.29 -11.18
N GLN A 42 0.21 0.40 -10.26
CA GLN A 42 0.92 -0.77 -9.73
C GLN A 42 -0.04 -1.72 -9.01
N PHE A 43 -1.03 -1.21 -8.29
CA PHE A 43 -1.91 -2.03 -7.48
C PHE A 43 -3.07 -2.69 -8.20
N SER A 44 -3.47 -2.20 -9.37
CA SER A 44 -4.42 -2.92 -10.24
C SER A 44 -3.99 -4.37 -10.51
N GLN A 45 -2.71 -4.69 -10.30
CA GLN A 45 -2.10 -6.00 -10.49
C GLN A 45 -2.09 -6.88 -9.21
N TYR A 46 -2.41 -6.33 -8.02
CA TYR A 46 -2.18 -7.00 -6.73
C TYR A 46 -3.35 -6.85 -5.76
N GLY A 47 -3.93 -7.99 -5.35
CA GLY A 47 -4.89 -8.07 -4.23
C GLY A 47 -6.14 -7.20 -4.37
N GLN A 48 -7.02 -7.20 -3.37
CA GLN A 48 -8.24 -6.37 -3.33
C GLN A 48 -8.07 -5.11 -2.49
N VAL A 49 -7.12 -5.11 -1.56
CA VAL A 49 -6.93 -4.09 -0.52
C VAL A 49 -5.50 -3.55 -0.54
N GLN A 50 -5.33 -2.24 -0.40
CA GLN A 50 -4.02 -1.62 -0.21
C GLN A 50 -4.03 -0.79 1.05
N ILE A 51 -3.01 -0.92 1.87
CA ILE A 51 -2.85 -0.13 3.10
C ILE A 51 -1.71 0.86 2.91
N ILE A 52 -1.99 2.14 3.14
CA ILE A 52 -0.97 3.19 3.14
C ILE A 52 -0.83 3.72 4.55
N ILE A 53 0.37 3.62 5.09
CA ILE A 53 0.73 4.09 6.43
C ILE A 53 1.41 5.46 6.29
N GLY A 54 0.94 6.46 7.03
CA GLY A 54 1.47 7.82 7.02
C GLY A 54 2.14 8.19 8.34
N HIS A 55 2.89 9.29 8.35
CA HIS A 55 3.33 9.93 9.58
C HIS A 55 2.10 10.47 10.36
N PRO A 56 2.06 10.42 11.70
CA PRO A 56 3.12 10.05 12.65
C PRO A 56 3.30 8.56 12.97
N TYR A 57 2.83 7.65 12.11
CA TYR A 57 2.98 6.20 12.27
C TYR A 57 2.36 5.65 13.57
N THR A 58 1.25 6.24 14.01
CA THR A 58 0.42 5.74 15.11
C THR A 58 -0.53 4.63 14.63
N MET A 59 -1.23 4.00 15.58
CA MET A 59 -2.25 2.98 15.29
C MET A 59 -3.37 3.46 14.36
N ASP A 60 -3.59 4.77 14.27
CA ASP A 60 -4.61 5.39 13.41
C ASP A 60 -3.99 6.07 12.17
N SER A 61 -2.66 6.01 12.02
CA SER A 61 -1.94 6.68 10.93
C SER A 61 -1.89 5.81 9.68
N TRP A 62 -3.00 5.23 9.29
CA TRP A 62 -3.10 4.42 8.07
C TRP A 62 -4.48 4.58 7.43
N LYS A 63 -4.54 4.25 6.13
CA LYS A 63 -5.76 4.21 5.36
C LYS A 63 -5.77 3.00 4.44
N ALA A 64 -6.95 2.48 4.15
CA ALA A 64 -7.13 1.40 3.21
C ALA A 64 -7.80 1.87 1.92
N TYR A 65 -7.40 1.26 0.80
CA TYR A 65 -7.87 1.59 -0.53
C TYR A 65 -8.23 0.31 -1.32
N SER A 66 -9.24 0.42 -2.18
CA SER A 66 -9.56 -0.58 -3.19
C SER A 66 -8.54 -0.56 -4.33
N ARG A 67 -8.60 -1.56 -5.23
CA ARG A 67 -7.79 -1.59 -6.47
C ARG A 67 -7.91 -0.33 -7.34
N ASP A 68 -9.03 0.37 -7.27
CA ASP A 68 -9.28 1.59 -8.05
C ASP A 68 -8.85 2.87 -7.31
N GLY A 69 -8.17 2.75 -6.16
CA GLY A 69 -7.73 3.87 -5.34
C GLY A 69 -8.83 4.55 -4.54
N GLN A 70 -10.00 3.90 -4.38
CA GLN A 70 -11.09 4.42 -3.55
C GLN A 70 -10.84 4.04 -2.09
N GLU A 71 -10.97 5.00 -1.17
CA GLU A 71 -10.80 4.73 0.26
C GLU A 71 -11.90 3.76 0.74
N ILE A 72 -11.51 2.73 1.49
CA ILE A 72 -12.41 1.73 2.06
C ILE A 72 -12.24 1.67 3.58
N HIS A 73 -13.31 1.32 4.27
CA HIS A 73 -13.26 1.06 5.70
C HIS A 73 -12.78 -0.39 5.96
N LEU A 74 -11.91 -0.57 6.95
CA LEU A 74 -11.50 -1.87 7.45
C LEU A 74 -11.70 -1.90 8.96
N ASP A 75 -12.43 -2.90 9.44
CA ASP A 75 -12.60 -3.15 10.86
C ASP A 75 -11.36 -3.85 11.42
N VAL A 76 -10.85 -3.34 12.55
CA VAL A 76 -9.76 -3.97 13.31
C VAL A 76 -10.40 -4.81 14.42
N VAL A 77 -10.16 -6.13 14.41
CA VAL A 77 -10.74 -7.12 15.34
C VAL A 77 -9.75 -7.63 16.37
#